data_AF-A0A534IYA2-F1
#
_entry.id   AF-A0A534IYA2-F1
#
_cell.length_a   1.000
_cell.length_b   1.000
_cell.length_c   1.000
_cell.angle_alpha   90.00
_cell.angle_beta   90.00
_cell.angle_gamma   90.00
#
_symmetry.space_group_name_H-M   'P 1'
#
loop_
_entity.id
_entity.type
_entity.pdbx_description
1 polymer ?
#
loop_
_entity_poly.entity_id
_entity_poly.type
_entity_poly.pdbx_seq_one_letter_code
_entity_poly.pdbx_strand_id
1 'polypeptide(L)' 'MTVKVSRRAVLLALAFGLVAILGMAAFAALLTGSYEILALAPLSILLWLLGFVWIAARLSKGRSG' A
#
# COMPACT_ATOMS: atom_id res chain seq x y z
N MET A 1 19.20 -18.78 -0.41
CA MET A 1 19.16 -17.52 0.36
C MET A 1 17.83 -17.44 1.11
N THR A 2 17.84 -17.65 2.42
CA THR A 2 16.63 -17.56 3.25
C THR A 2 16.22 -16.10 3.38
N VAL A 3 15.25 -15.65 2.58
CA VAL A 3 14.67 -14.31 2.69
C VAL A 3 13.88 -14.25 3.99
N LYS A 4 14.53 -13.99 5.13
CA LYS A 4 13.83 -13.59 6.36
C LYS A 4 13.19 -12.26 6.03
N VAL A 5 11.90 -12.28 5.68
CA VAL A 5 11.08 -11.08 5.50
C VAL A 5 11.25 -10.24 6.76
N SER A 6 12.09 -9.21 6.66
CA SER A 6 12.43 -8.37 7.80
C SER A 6 11.19 -7.56 8.14
N ARG A 7 10.79 -7.52 9.42
CA ARG A 7 9.71 -6.63 9.88
C ARG A 7 9.90 -5.20 9.37
N ARG A 8 11.15 -4.76 9.22
CA ARG A 8 11.49 -3.45 8.66
C ARG A 8 11.09 -3.32 7.19
N ALA A 9 11.30 -4.34 6.37
CA ALA A 9 10.90 -4.33 4.96
C ALA A 9 9.37 -4.30 4.81
N VAL A 10 8.65 -5.02 5.67
CA VAL A 10 7.19 -5.01 5.74
C VAL A 10 6.69 -3.61 6.12
N LEU A 11 7.24 -3.02 7.18
CA LEU A 11 6.89 -1.66 7.61
C LEU A 11 7.26 -0.59 6.58
N LEU A 12 8.40 -0.72 5.90
CA LEU A 12 8.82 0.20 4.84
C LEU A 12 7.90 0.11 3.63
N ALA A 13 7.55 -1.10 3.20
CA ALA A 13 6.56 -1.28 2.13
C ALA A 13 5.21 -0.70 2.56
N LEU A 14 4.83 -0.88 3.83
CA LEU A 14 3.60 -0.34 4.36
C LEU A 14 3.61 1.21 4.31
N ALA A 15 4.64 1.83 4.86
CA ALA A 15 4.81 3.27 4.87
C ALA A 15 4.88 3.85 3.44
N PHE A 16 5.59 3.16 2.54
CA PHE A 16 5.76 3.59 1.16
C PHE A 16 4.43 3.65 0.42
N GLY A 17 3.58 2.63 0.54
CA GLY A 17 2.28 2.64 -0.12
C GLY A 17 1.34 3.72 0.42
N LEU A 18 1.39 3.98 1.72
CA LEU A 18 0.61 5.04 2.36
C LEU A 18 1.02 6.43 1.84
N VAL A 19 2.34 6.69 1.76
CA VAL A 19 2.89 7.92 1.18
C VAL A 19 2.56 8.04 -0.31
N ALA A 20 2.64 6.95 -1.08
CA ALA A 20 2.33 6.95 -2.49
C ALA A 20 0.85 7.28 -2.76
N ILE A 21 -0.08 6.70 -1.99
CA ILE A 21 -1.51 6.98 -2.14
C ILE A 21 -1.82 8.42 -1.75
N LEU A 22 -1.27 8.92 -0.64
CA LEU A 22 -1.46 10.30 -0.22
C LEU A 22 -0.89 11.28 -1.25
N GLY A 23 0.33 11.03 -1.75
CA GLY A 23 0.97 11.85 -2.77
C GLY A 23 0.18 11.85 -4.08
N MET A 24 -0.28 10.69 -4.55
CA MET A 24 -1.10 10.56 -5.74
C MET A 24 -2.44 11.28 -5.59
N ALA A 25 -3.13 11.11 -4.46
CA ALA A 25 -4.41 11.77 -4.20
C ALA A 25 -4.28 13.29 -4.12
N ALA A 26 -3.26 13.78 -3.43
CA ALA A 26 -2.97 15.21 -3.35
C ALA A 26 -2.61 15.79 -4.73
N PHE A 27 -1.75 15.08 -5.48
CA PHE A 27 -1.35 15.49 -6.82
C PHE A 27 -2.54 15.50 -7.81
N ALA A 28 -3.37 14.47 -7.78
CA ALA A 28 -4.57 14.38 -8.61
C ALA A 28 -5.56 15.50 -8.29
N ALA A 29 -5.75 15.84 -7.02
CA ALA A 29 -6.61 16.95 -6.61
C ALA A 29 -6.07 18.32 -7.03
N LEU A 30 -4.75 18.53 -6.99
CA LEU A 30 -4.13 19.75 -7.51
C LEU A 30 -4.30 19.88 -9.03
N LEU A 31 -4.17 18.79 -9.78
CA LEU A 31 -4.33 18.79 -11.24
C LEU A 31 -5.77 19.03 -11.69
N THR A 32 -6.76 18.54 -10.93
CA THR A 32 -8.18 18.63 -11.30
C THR A 32 -8.91 19.78 -10.63
N GLY A 33 -8.33 20.39 -9.59
CA GLY A 33 -8.98 21.41 -8.77
C GLY A 33 -10.21 20.90 -8.01
N SER A 34 -10.47 19.59 -8.02
CA SER A 34 -11.65 18.98 -7.40
C SER A 34 -11.27 18.18 -6.17
N TYR A 35 -11.84 18.57 -5.03
CA TYR A 35 -11.68 17.87 -3.75
C TYR A 35 -12.40 16.51 -3.73
N GLU A 36 -13.27 16.22 -4.70
CA GLU A 36 -13.98 14.94 -4.79
C GLU A 36 -13.01 13.76 -4.98
N ILE A 37 -11.85 14.01 -5.60
CA ILE A 37 -10.83 12.98 -5.80
C ILE A 37 -10.14 12.59 -4.49
N LEU A 38 -10.13 13.46 -3.47
CA LEU A 38 -9.68 13.07 -2.12
C LEU A 38 -10.60 12.03 -1.49
N ALA A 39 -11.87 11.96 -1.89
CA ALA A 39 -12.80 10.94 -1.39
C ALA A 39 -12.40 9.52 -1.83
N LEU A 40 -11.59 9.39 -2.88
CA LEU A 40 -11.03 8.11 -3.32
C LEU A 40 -9.82 7.67 -2.49
N ALA A 41 -9.18 8.57 -1.74
CA ALA A 41 -8.04 8.23 -0.90
C ALA A 41 -8.35 7.12 0.14
N PRO A 42 -9.45 7.18 0.93
CA PRO A 42 -9.78 6.12 1.87
C PRO A 42 -10.01 4.76 1.18
N LEU A 43 -10.69 4.74 0.03
CA LEU A 43 -10.87 3.51 -0.76
C LEU A 43 -9.52 2.95 -1.24
N SER A 44 -8.64 3.83 -1.72
CA SER A 44 -7.32 3.48 -2.22
C SER A 44 -6.42 2.90 -1.12
N ILE A 45 -6.48 3.47 0.08
CA ILE A 45 -5.80 2.94 1.28
C ILE A 45 -6.32 1.54 1.61
N LEU A 46 -7.65 1.34 1.60
CA LEU A 46 -8.28 0.04 1.85
C LEU A 46 -7.83 -1.03 0.84
N LEU A 47 -7.86 -0.71 -0.45
CA LEU A 47 -7.43 -1.62 -1.53
C LEU A 47 -5.95 -1.99 -1.39
N TRP A 48 -5.13 -1.00 -1.06
CA TRP A 48 -3.71 -1.23 -0.87
C TRP A 48 -3.44 -2.08 0.38
N LEU A 49 -4.19 -1.90 1.47
CA LEU A 49 -4.10 -2.75 2.67
C LEU A 49 -4.48 -4.20 2.33
N LEU A 50 -5.57 -4.40 1.59
CA LEU A 50 -6.02 -5.70 1.10
C LEU A 50 -4.96 -6.39 0.26
N GLY A 51 -4.39 -5.68 -0.72
CA GLY A 51 -3.31 -6.20 -1.57
C GLY A 51 -2.06 -6.53 -0.76
N PHE A 52 -1.69 -5.67 0.19
CA PHE A 52 -0.54 -5.89 1.07
C PHE A 52 -0.71 -7.13 1.94
N VAL A 53 -1.86 -7.30 2.59
CA VAL A 53 -2.18 -8.47 3.42
C VAL A 53 -2.19 -9.74 2.58
N TRP A 54 -2.77 -9.70 1.38
CA TRP A 54 -2.79 -10.83 0.47
C TRP A 54 -1.37 -11.26 0.04
N ILE A 55 -0.53 -10.30 -0.35
CA ILE A 55 0.88 -10.56 -0.69
C ILE A 55 1.64 -11.12 0.51
N ALA A 56 1.46 -10.54 1.70
CA ALA A 56 2.10 -11.01 2.93
C ALA A 56 1.67 -12.44 3.28
N ALA A 57 0.38 -12.75 3.17
CA ALA A 57 -0.16 -14.10 3.36
C ALA A 57 0.42 -15.09 2.34
N ARG A 58 0.55 -14.69 1.07
CA ARG A 58 1.08 -15.55 0.00
C ARG A 58 2.58 -15.82 0.16
N LEU A 59 3.35 -14.82 0.60
CA LEU A 59 4.76 -14.98 0.97
C LEU A 59 4.96 -15.91 2.16
N SER A 60 4.04 -15.89 3.14
CA SER A 60 4.07 -16.81 4.27
C SER A 60 3.73 -18.25 3.86
N LYS A 61 2.75 -18.43 2.97
CA LYS A 61 2.29 -19.75 2.51
C LYS A 61 3.31 -20.45 1.59
N GLY A 62 4.08 -19.69 0.82
CA GLY A 62 5.16 -20.21 -0.02
C GLY A 62 6.38 -20.75 0.74
N ARG A 63 6.36 -20.72 2.08
CA ARG A 63 7.43 -21.23 2.95
C ARG A 63 7.12 -22.60 3.56
N SER A 64 5.95 -23.16 3.28
CA SER A 64 5.40 -24.38 3.90
C SER A 64 5.23 -25.55 2.92
N GLY A 65 5.75 -25.45 1.70
CA GLY A 65 5.80 -26.53 0.71
C GLY A 65 7.23 -26.72 0.24
#